data_AF-A0A7U5YFD7-F1
#
_entry.id   AF-A0A7U5YFD7-F1
#
_cell.length_a   1.000
_cell.length_b   1.000
_cell.length_c   1.000
_cell.angle_alpha   90.00
_cell.angle_beta   90.00
_cell.angle_gamma   90.00
#
_symmetry.space_group_name_H-M   'P 1'
#
loop_
_entity.id
_entity.type
_entity.pdbx_description
1 polymer ?
#
loop_
_entity_poly.entity_id
_entity_poly.type
_entity_poly.pdbx_seq_one_letter_code
_entity_poly.pdbx_strand_id
1 'polypeptide(L)'
;MKMYLAFAITLLGMGKVIACTTLLVGNQASADGSFIIARNEDGSANNAKHMVIHPIAFHQHGEYKAHRNNFSWPLPETAMRYTAIHDFDTNDNAMGEAGFNSAGVGMSATETIYNGRAALVADPYVTKTGITEDAIQTVILPVAQSARQGAKLLGDIIEQKGAGEGFGVAFIDSKEIWYLETGSGHQWLAVRLPADKYFVSANQGRLRHYDPDDKANYMASPTLVSFAKKEGLYDPAHGRFDFHQAYSQDNKIDITYNYPRVWTLQHQFNPHLNTAVNEGETFPIFLTPMTKINVAVVQNALRNHYQGTSHDPYASHNPQEPWRPISVFRTQESHILQVRPKLPQAIGEIEYIAYGMPSLSVYLPYYQGIRHYQPGYDKGTDRASNDSTYWTFRTLQTLVMQDYDTFAPDVQRAWKTFEQQTAKQQHTMEQAYLRLYASHPKEAQRLLQNFEDKTMQSAQTLAHRLTNNIITTMTYHTDMKYHFSSTQP
;
A
#
# COMPACT_ATOMS: atom_id res chain seq x y z
N MET A 1 -56.90 17.05 -5.52
CA MET A 1 -55.67 17.10 -6.33
C MET A 1 -54.62 17.90 -5.55
N LYS A 2 -53.85 17.26 -4.68
CA LYS A 2 -52.71 17.86 -3.97
C LYS A 2 -51.54 16.89 -4.09
N MET A 3 -50.53 17.37 -4.79
CA MET A 3 -49.34 16.68 -5.23
C MET A 3 -48.35 16.61 -4.07
N TYR A 4 -47.97 15.40 -3.64
CA TYR A 4 -46.90 15.22 -2.67
C TYR A 4 -45.56 15.39 -3.39
N LEU A 5 -44.83 16.45 -3.06
CA LEU A 5 -43.46 16.66 -3.51
C LEU A 5 -42.53 15.84 -2.59
N ALA A 6 -42.03 14.71 -3.09
CA ALA A 6 -41.00 13.94 -2.40
C ALA A 6 -39.66 14.69 -2.53
N PHE A 7 -39.12 15.15 -1.40
CA PHE A 7 -37.78 15.71 -1.33
C PHE A 7 -36.77 14.58 -1.49
N ALA A 8 -36.17 14.46 -2.67
CA ALA A 8 -35.00 13.62 -2.87
C ALA A 8 -33.82 14.30 -2.16
N ILE A 9 -33.50 13.84 -0.95
CA ILE A 9 -32.24 14.19 -0.29
C ILE A 9 -31.14 13.57 -1.13
N THR A 10 -30.47 14.42 -1.91
CA THR A 10 -29.23 14.09 -2.60
C THR A 10 -28.20 13.86 -1.50
N LEU A 11 -27.86 12.58 -1.24
CA LEU A 11 -26.68 12.24 -0.46
C LEU A 11 -25.48 12.81 -1.21
N LEU A 12 -25.03 13.99 -0.78
CA LEU A 12 -23.72 14.53 -1.10
C LEU A 12 -22.69 13.45 -0.77
N GLY A 13 -22.02 12.95 -1.80
CA GLY A 13 -20.96 11.98 -1.66
C GLY A 13 -19.93 12.50 -0.66
N MET A 14 -19.84 11.83 0.49
CA MET A 14 -18.67 11.95 1.35
C MET A 14 -17.47 11.60 0.47
N GLY A 15 -16.56 12.56 0.27
CA GLY A 15 -15.33 12.32 -0.49
C GLY A 15 -14.66 11.05 0.05
N LYS A 16 -14.21 10.17 -0.86
CA LYS A 16 -13.47 8.95 -0.50
C LYS A 16 -12.28 9.38 0.36
N VAL A 17 -12.33 9.16 1.66
CA VAL A 17 -11.22 9.50 2.56
C VAL A 17 -10.16 8.42 2.38
N ILE A 18 -9.12 8.74 1.62
CA ILE A 18 -7.94 7.89 1.40
C ILE A 18 -6.98 8.07 2.58
N ALA A 19 -6.40 6.98 3.08
CA ALA A 19 -5.75 7.01 4.38
C ALA A 19 -4.65 5.97 4.59
N CYS A 20 -3.66 5.91 3.71
CA CYS A 20 -2.69 4.83 3.71
C CYS A 20 -1.75 4.82 4.93
N THR A 21 -1.03 3.71 5.14
CA THR A 21 0.10 3.63 6.07
C THR A 21 1.25 2.91 5.36
N THR A 22 2.44 3.51 5.38
CA THR A 22 3.62 3.01 4.65
C THR A 22 4.73 2.60 5.61
N LEU A 23 5.40 1.48 5.33
CA LEU A 23 6.59 0.99 6.03
C LEU A 23 7.67 0.59 5.02
N LEU A 24 8.86 1.15 5.14
CA LEU A 24 10.02 0.85 4.30
C LEU A 24 11.14 0.27 5.16
N VAL A 25 11.84 -0.77 4.70
CA VAL A 25 12.93 -1.42 5.45
C VAL A 25 14.14 -1.60 4.55
N GLY A 26 15.27 -1.01 4.96
CA GLY A 26 16.56 -1.19 4.30
C GLY A 26 17.12 -2.59 4.48
N ASN A 27 18.00 -3.01 3.56
CA ASN A 27 18.51 -4.39 3.53
C ASN A 27 19.40 -4.80 4.70
N GLN A 28 20.01 -3.86 5.44
CA GLN A 28 20.74 -4.19 6.67
C GLN A 28 19.81 -4.21 7.89
N ALA A 29 18.67 -3.51 7.83
CA ALA A 29 17.60 -3.56 8.81
C ALA A 29 16.73 -4.83 8.69
N SER A 30 16.69 -5.47 7.52
CA SER A 30 15.93 -6.70 7.32
C SER A 30 16.68 -7.96 7.77
N ALA A 31 15.91 -9.00 8.12
CA ALA A 31 16.43 -10.25 8.68
C ALA A 31 17.18 -11.11 7.66
N ASP A 32 16.78 -11.07 6.39
CA ASP A 32 17.30 -11.89 5.30
C ASP A 32 18.16 -11.11 4.30
N GLY A 33 18.36 -9.81 4.50
CA GLY A 33 19.09 -8.95 3.58
C GLY A 33 18.26 -8.43 2.41
N SER A 34 16.93 -8.55 2.46
CA SER A 34 16.01 -8.00 1.47
C SER A 34 15.72 -6.51 1.68
N PHE A 35 15.40 -5.81 0.60
CA PHE A 35 14.72 -4.53 0.67
C PHE A 35 13.21 -4.78 0.76
N ILE A 36 12.49 -3.97 1.54
CA ILE A 36 11.03 -4.11 1.71
C ILE A 36 10.34 -2.74 1.60
N ILE A 37 9.30 -2.67 0.76
CA ILE A 37 8.28 -1.62 0.77
C ILE A 37 6.96 -2.26 1.18
N ALA A 38 6.17 -1.59 2.01
CA ALA A 38 4.89 -2.09 2.48
C ALA A 38 3.88 -0.95 2.64
N ARG A 39 2.62 -1.16 2.23
CA ARG A 39 1.56 -0.17 2.38
C ARG A 39 0.18 -0.82 2.52
N ASN A 40 -0.67 -0.24 3.37
CA ASN A 40 -2.12 -0.44 3.30
C ASN A 40 -2.73 0.64 2.42
N GLU A 41 -3.45 0.26 1.37
CA GLU A 41 -4.25 1.18 0.60
C GLU A 41 -5.66 1.25 1.15
N ASP A 42 -5.99 2.41 1.73
CA ASP A 42 -7.25 2.61 2.42
C ASP A 42 -8.17 3.53 1.62
N GLY A 43 -9.39 3.09 1.35
CA GLY A 43 -10.35 3.85 0.55
C GLY A 43 -11.78 3.42 0.84
N SER A 44 -12.43 2.80 -0.13
CA SER A 44 -13.77 2.20 0.00
C SER A 44 -13.72 0.67 -0.04
N ALA A 45 -14.37 0.01 0.93
CA ALA A 45 -14.38 -1.46 1.04
C ALA A 45 -15.09 -2.18 -0.13
N ASN A 46 -15.88 -1.47 -0.93
CA ASN A 46 -16.51 -2.02 -2.13
C ASN A 46 -15.73 -1.70 -3.42
N ASN A 47 -14.58 -1.04 -3.36
CA ASN A 47 -13.74 -0.84 -4.54
C ASN A 47 -12.96 -2.12 -4.81
N ALA A 48 -13.49 -2.98 -5.69
CA ALA A 48 -12.79 -4.21 -6.04
C ALA A 48 -11.44 -3.88 -6.72
N LYS A 49 -10.46 -4.73 -6.43
CA LYS A 49 -9.09 -4.62 -6.96
C LYS A 49 -8.81 -5.72 -7.97
N HIS A 50 -8.24 -5.34 -9.10
CA HIS A 50 -7.85 -6.24 -10.18
C HIS A 50 -6.33 -6.42 -10.21
N MET A 51 -5.86 -7.64 -10.06
CA MET A 51 -4.44 -7.97 -10.26
C MET A 51 -4.20 -8.25 -11.73
N VAL A 52 -3.34 -7.45 -12.37
CA VAL A 52 -3.12 -7.50 -13.82
C VAL A 52 -1.63 -7.64 -14.13
N ILE A 53 -1.31 -8.41 -15.17
CA ILE A 53 0.03 -8.47 -15.78
C ILE A 53 -0.07 -7.78 -17.13
N HIS A 54 0.45 -6.56 -17.21
CA HIS A 54 0.58 -5.85 -18.47
C HIS A 54 1.72 -6.43 -19.30
N PRO A 55 1.47 -6.87 -20.55
CA PRO A 55 2.51 -7.42 -21.41
C PRO A 55 3.50 -6.34 -21.84
N ILE A 56 4.64 -6.76 -22.39
CA ILE A 56 5.54 -5.86 -23.11
C ILE A 56 4.79 -5.23 -24.31
N ALA A 57 4.98 -3.94 -24.52
CA ALA A 57 4.42 -3.21 -25.66
C ALA A 57 5.52 -2.48 -26.43
N PHE A 58 5.43 -2.49 -27.75
CA PHE A 58 6.37 -1.87 -28.68
C PHE A 58 5.65 -0.93 -29.62
N HIS A 59 6.38 0.03 -30.20
CA HIS A 59 5.87 0.96 -31.22
C HIS A 59 4.64 1.73 -30.75
N GLN A 60 4.61 2.10 -29.48
CA GLN A 60 3.50 2.88 -28.95
C GLN A 60 3.65 4.33 -29.37
N HIS A 61 2.52 4.94 -29.72
CA HIS A 61 2.43 6.35 -30.08
C HIS A 61 1.21 6.97 -29.41
N GLY A 62 1.25 8.29 -29.20
CA GLY A 62 0.17 9.03 -28.55
C GLY A 62 0.44 9.26 -27.06
N GLU A 63 -0.64 9.43 -26.29
CA GLU A 63 -0.57 9.80 -24.88
C GLU A 63 -1.41 8.85 -24.03
N TYR A 64 -0.87 8.50 -22.86
CA TYR A 64 -1.65 8.03 -21.73
C TYR A 64 -2.58 9.15 -21.26
N LYS A 65 -3.80 8.79 -20.86
CA LYS A 65 -4.78 9.71 -20.28
C LYS A 65 -5.22 9.18 -18.93
N ALA A 66 -5.08 10.02 -17.91
CA ALA A 66 -5.58 9.73 -16.57
C ALA A 66 -7.10 9.50 -16.58
N HIS A 67 -7.57 8.69 -15.65
CA HIS A 67 -8.98 8.40 -15.43
C HIS A 67 -9.64 9.49 -14.56
N ARG A 68 -8.93 10.01 -13.54
CA ARG A 68 -9.51 10.93 -12.54
C ARG A 68 -9.40 12.41 -12.87
N ASN A 69 -8.45 12.82 -13.72
CA ASN A 69 -8.31 14.21 -14.17
C ASN A 69 -7.84 14.28 -15.64
N ASN A 70 -7.52 15.48 -16.14
CA ASN A 70 -7.05 15.67 -17.52
C ASN A 70 -5.52 15.57 -17.66
N PHE A 71 -4.82 14.89 -16.75
CA PHE A 71 -3.40 14.60 -16.93
C PHE A 71 -3.20 13.71 -18.15
N SER A 72 -2.20 14.06 -18.96
CA SER A 72 -1.71 13.20 -20.04
C SER A 72 -0.19 13.17 -20.07
N TRP A 73 0.34 12.03 -20.49
CA TRP A 73 1.77 11.79 -20.61
C TRP A 73 2.09 10.99 -21.87
N PRO A 74 3.18 11.28 -22.60
CA PRO A 74 3.53 10.51 -23.79
C PRO A 74 3.68 9.02 -23.49
N LEU A 75 3.09 8.18 -24.33
CA LEU A 75 3.36 6.73 -24.27
C LEU A 75 4.81 6.47 -24.70
N PRO A 76 5.53 5.58 -24.01
CA PRO A 76 6.90 5.25 -24.39
C PRO A 76 6.91 4.34 -25.62
N GLU A 77 7.88 4.55 -26.52
CA GLU A 77 8.08 3.70 -27.71
C GLU A 77 8.16 2.20 -27.34
N THR A 78 8.70 1.88 -26.17
CA THR A 78 8.65 0.54 -25.59
C THR A 78 8.29 0.61 -24.11
N ALA A 79 7.25 -0.12 -23.70
CA ALA A 79 6.88 -0.34 -22.31
C ALA A 79 7.24 -1.78 -21.91
N MET A 80 7.92 -1.91 -20.77
CA MET A 80 8.23 -3.20 -20.16
C MET A 80 6.98 -3.91 -19.68
N ARG A 81 7.07 -5.23 -19.52
CA ARG A 81 6.06 -6.00 -18.78
C ARG A 81 6.04 -5.52 -17.33
N TYR A 82 4.86 -5.36 -16.73
CA TYR A 82 4.73 -5.01 -15.32
C TYR A 82 3.45 -5.57 -14.70
N THR A 83 3.43 -5.69 -13.37
CA THR A 83 2.24 -6.02 -12.58
C THR A 83 1.60 -4.76 -12.00
N ALA A 84 0.30 -4.80 -11.77
CA ALA A 84 -0.47 -3.71 -11.18
C ALA A 84 -1.69 -4.24 -10.41
N ILE A 85 -2.18 -3.43 -9.48
CA ILE A 85 -3.37 -3.70 -8.66
C ILE A 85 -4.42 -2.60 -8.91
N HIS A 86 -5.10 -2.68 -10.05
CA HIS A 86 -5.99 -1.64 -10.54
C HIS A 86 -7.31 -1.54 -9.75
N ASP A 87 -7.84 -0.31 -9.67
CA ASP A 87 -9.26 -0.09 -9.37
C ASP A 87 -10.13 -0.66 -10.50
N PHE A 88 -11.21 -1.37 -10.14
CA PHE A 88 -12.07 -2.05 -11.12
C PHE A 88 -12.69 -1.14 -12.19
N ASP A 89 -12.92 0.15 -11.88
CA ASP A 89 -13.60 1.13 -12.74
C ASP A 89 -12.63 1.88 -13.68
N THR A 90 -11.36 1.47 -13.70
CA THR A 90 -10.31 2.12 -14.52
C THR A 90 -10.07 1.43 -15.86
N ASN A 91 -10.78 0.35 -16.20
CA ASN A 91 -10.43 -0.52 -17.33
C ASN A 91 -8.96 -1.00 -17.27
N ASP A 92 -8.49 -1.27 -16.05
CA ASP A 92 -7.13 -1.76 -15.76
C ASP A 92 -6.01 -0.88 -16.32
N ASN A 93 -6.20 0.44 -16.31
CA ASN A 93 -5.21 1.40 -16.84
C ASN A 93 -4.83 2.54 -15.88
N ALA A 94 -5.43 2.61 -14.70
CA ALA A 94 -5.16 3.65 -13.71
C ALA A 94 -5.27 3.10 -12.29
N MET A 95 -4.79 3.84 -11.29
CA MET A 95 -4.73 3.39 -9.88
C MET A 95 -4.01 2.03 -9.78
N GLY A 96 -2.83 1.91 -10.39
CA GLY A 96 -2.11 0.64 -10.46
C GLY A 96 -1.45 0.22 -9.13
N GLU A 97 -1.47 1.10 -8.12
CA GLU A 97 -1.03 0.93 -6.73
C GLU A 97 0.37 0.39 -6.48
N ALA A 98 0.61 -0.88 -6.81
CA ALA A 98 1.86 -1.56 -6.56
C ALA A 98 2.18 -2.60 -7.63
N GLY A 99 3.47 -2.90 -7.79
CA GLY A 99 3.91 -3.99 -8.65
C GLY A 99 5.39 -3.94 -8.99
N PHE A 100 5.84 -4.88 -9.82
CA PHE A 100 7.18 -4.97 -10.39
C PHE A 100 7.14 -4.92 -11.91
N ASN A 101 8.15 -4.29 -12.51
CA ASN A 101 8.40 -4.42 -13.96
C ASN A 101 9.40 -5.53 -14.30
N SER A 102 9.65 -5.74 -15.58
CA SER A 102 10.63 -6.74 -16.05
C SER A 102 12.10 -6.39 -15.79
N ALA A 103 12.43 -5.13 -15.45
CA ALA A 103 13.78 -4.73 -15.05
C ALA A 103 14.07 -4.97 -13.55
N GLY A 104 13.07 -5.39 -12.78
CA GLY A 104 13.20 -5.63 -11.34
C GLY A 104 13.03 -4.38 -10.49
N VAL A 105 12.39 -3.36 -11.04
CA VAL A 105 11.94 -2.19 -10.28
C VAL A 105 10.55 -2.46 -9.76
N GLY A 106 10.39 -2.33 -8.44
CA GLY A 106 9.10 -2.29 -7.78
C GLY A 106 8.72 -0.85 -7.42
N MET A 107 7.41 -0.59 -7.32
CA MET A 107 6.90 0.71 -6.89
C MET A 107 5.61 0.54 -6.09
N SER A 108 5.40 1.39 -5.09
CA SER A 108 4.14 1.57 -4.37
C SER A 108 3.75 3.05 -4.40
N ALA A 109 2.58 3.34 -4.98
CA ALA A 109 2.02 4.68 -5.16
C ALA A 109 0.51 4.64 -4.83
N THR A 110 -0.03 5.37 -3.85
CA THR A 110 0.63 6.39 -3.02
C THR A 110 0.34 6.29 -1.53
N GLU A 111 1.20 6.92 -0.73
CA GLU A 111 0.83 7.43 0.59
C GLU A 111 0.27 8.83 0.42
N THR A 112 -1.04 9.05 0.63
CA THR A 112 -1.60 10.41 0.57
C THR A 112 -1.01 11.25 1.69
N ILE A 113 -0.36 12.37 1.36
CA ILE A 113 0.16 13.35 2.33
C ILE A 113 -0.44 14.72 2.07
N TYR A 114 -0.22 15.68 2.98
CA TYR A 114 -0.76 17.03 2.86
C TYR A 114 0.34 18.08 2.98
N ASN A 115 0.53 18.85 1.92
CA ASN A 115 1.42 20.00 1.94
C ASN A 115 0.84 21.19 2.73
N GLY A 116 1.72 22.01 3.28
CA GLY A 116 1.38 23.15 4.11
C GLY A 116 0.67 24.26 3.33
N ARG A 117 -0.29 24.93 3.97
CA ARG A 117 -1.08 25.99 3.33
C ARG A 117 -0.22 27.11 2.73
N ALA A 118 0.87 27.51 3.40
CA ALA A 118 1.75 28.57 2.90
C ALA A 118 2.42 28.17 1.57
N ALA A 119 2.93 26.93 1.48
CA ALA A 119 3.50 26.40 0.24
C ALA A 119 2.43 26.31 -0.87
N LEU A 120 1.22 25.86 -0.56
CA LEU A 120 0.12 25.74 -1.53
C LEU A 120 -0.48 27.08 -1.96
N VAL A 121 -0.29 28.17 -1.20
CA VAL A 121 -0.62 29.53 -1.67
C VAL A 121 0.39 30.01 -2.70
N ALA A 122 1.67 29.71 -2.50
CA ALA A 122 2.73 30.11 -3.41
C ALA A 122 2.78 29.23 -4.69
N ASP A 123 2.48 27.94 -4.55
CA ASP A 123 2.51 26.95 -5.62
C ASP A 123 1.40 25.90 -5.41
N PRO A 124 0.15 26.23 -5.81
CA PRO A 124 -1.00 25.34 -5.64
C PRO A 124 -0.89 24.04 -6.43
N TYR A 125 -1.57 23.00 -5.97
CA TYR A 125 -1.73 21.77 -6.77
C TYR A 125 -2.35 22.06 -8.15
N VAL A 126 -1.84 21.38 -9.16
CA VAL A 126 -2.35 21.44 -10.53
C VAL A 126 -3.47 20.41 -10.69
N THR A 127 -4.56 20.58 -9.93
CA THR A 127 -5.62 19.56 -9.77
C THR A 127 -6.26 19.07 -11.08
N LYS A 128 -6.30 19.92 -12.10
CA LYS A 128 -6.94 19.59 -13.39
C LYS A 128 -6.06 18.75 -14.32
N THR A 129 -4.74 18.94 -14.31
CA THR A 129 -3.83 18.40 -15.34
C THR A 129 -2.51 17.88 -14.80
N GLY A 130 -2.28 17.99 -13.49
CA GLY A 130 -1.10 17.49 -12.81
C GLY A 130 -1.23 16.00 -12.49
N ILE A 131 -0.09 15.36 -12.26
CA ILE A 131 -0.02 13.94 -11.96
C ILE A 131 -0.62 13.64 -10.57
N THR A 132 -1.41 12.57 -10.47
CA THR A 132 -2.02 12.05 -9.23
C THR A 132 -1.78 10.54 -9.14
N GLU A 133 -2.07 9.93 -8.00
CA GLU A 133 -2.04 8.49 -7.71
C GLU A 133 -2.56 7.65 -8.87
N ASP A 134 -3.66 8.10 -9.47
CA ASP A 134 -4.29 7.59 -10.69
C ASP A 134 -3.30 7.17 -11.80
N ALA A 135 -2.29 8.00 -12.07
CA ALA A 135 -1.41 7.86 -13.21
C ALA A 135 0.02 7.41 -12.87
N ILE A 136 0.47 7.63 -11.62
CA ILE A 136 1.88 7.50 -11.22
C ILE A 136 2.44 6.14 -11.61
N GLN A 137 1.76 5.05 -11.24
CA GLN A 137 2.22 3.70 -11.54
C GLN A 137 2.24 3.42 -13.03
N THR A 138 1.15 3.74 -13.72
CA THR A 138 0.98 3.42 -15.13
C THR A 138 2.00 4.13 -16.02
N VAL A 139 2.44 5.35 -15.68
CA VAL A 139 3.37 6.10 -16.54
C VAL A 139 4.85 5.90 -16.18
N ILE A 140 5.16 5.46 -14.95
CA ILE A 140 6.56 5.32 -14.49
C ILE A 140 7.03 3.87 -14.54
N LEU A 141 6.27 2.94 -13.96
CA LEU A 141 6.71 1.56 -13.78
C LEU A 141 7.07 0.86 -15.11
N PRO A 142 6.37 1.09 -16.25
CA PRO A 142 6.71 0.42 -17.50
C PRO A 142 8.03 0.89 -18.13
N VAL A 143 8.67 1.96 -17.63
CA VAL A 143 9.89 2.53 -18.23
C VAL A 143 11.08 2.61 -17.26
N ALA A 144 10.84 2.57 -15.95
CA ALA A 144 11.88 2.71 -14.93
C ALA A 144 12.87 1.52 -14.91
N GLN A 145 14.16 1.77 -15.07
CA GLN A 145 15.24 0.76 -15.05
C GLN A 145 15.91 0.61 -13.68
N SER A 146 15.66 1.53 -12.75
CA SER A 146 16.08 1.45 -11.36
C SER A 146 15.12 2.22 -10.46
N ALA A 147 15.15 1.96 -9.15
CA ALA A 147 14.36 2.68 -8.15
C ALA A 147 14.66 4.18 -8.19
N ARG A 148 15.94 4.55 -8.30
CA ARG A 148 16.39 5.93 -8.47
C ARG A 148 15.82 6.55 -9.75
N GLN A 149 15.84 5.84 -10.87
CA GLN A 149 15.27 6.37 -12.11
C GLN A 149 13.76 6.57 -11.97
N GLY A 150 13.04 5.64 -11.33
CA GLY A 150 11.61 5.80 -11.05
C GLY A 150 11.30 7.09 -10.28
N ALA A 151 12.02 7.34 -9.19
CA ALA A 151 11.87 8.58 -8.42
C ALA A 151 12.22 9.83 -9.23
N LYS A 152 13.27 9.76 -10.07
CA LYS A 152 13.65 10.87 -10.95
C LYS A 152 12.60 11.17 -12.02
N LEU A 153 12.03 10.14 -12.65
CA LEU A 153 10.96 10.29 -13.65
C LEU A 153 9.72 10.95 -13.04
N LEU A 154 9.33 10.55 -11.83
CA LEU A 154 8.22 11.20 -11.11
C LEU A 154 8.53 12.67 -10.84
N GLY A 155 9.73 12.97 -10.33
CA GLY A 155 10.19 14.34 -10.11
C GLY A 155 10.15 15.20 -11.38
N ASP A 156 10.60 14.65 -12.51
CA ASP A 156 10.56 15.33 -13.81
C ASP A 156 9.13 15.62 -14.29
N ILE A 157 8.19 14.71 -14.01
CA ILE A 157 6.77 14.93 -14.32
C ILE A 157 6.19 16.01 -13.42
N ILE A 158 6.49 16.00 -12.12
CA ILE A 158 6.05 17.03 -11.17
C ILE A 158 6.56 18.41 -11.62
N GLU A 159 7.81 18.52 -12.06
CA GLU A 159 8.36 19.78 -12.56
C GLU A 159 7.68 20.27 -13.84
N GLN A 160 7.30 19.36 -14.74
CA GLN A 160 6.73 19.71 -16.05
C GLN A 160 5.22 19.91 -16.06
N LYS A 161 4.48 19.13 -15.27
CA LYS A 161 3.01 19.07 -15.30
C LYS A 161 2.38 19.45 -13.96
N GLY A 162 3.18 19.52 -12.92
CA GLY A 162 2.72 19.68 -11.54
C GLY A 162 2.15 18.41 -10.95
N ALA A 163 2.10 18.35 -9.62
CA ALA A 163 1.34 17.40 -8.83
C ALA A 163 -0.10 17.91 -8.69
N GLY A 164 -1.06 17.02 -8.95
CA GLY A 164 -2.49 17.30 -8.77
C GLY A 164 -2.98 17.14 -7.32
N GLU A 165 -2.16 16.54 -6.47
CA GLU A 165 -2.43 16.27 -5.05
C GLU A 165 -1.11 16.08 -4.28
N GLY A 166 -1.19 15.89 -2.96
CA GLY A 166 -0.03 15.59 -2.12
C GLY A 166 0.17 14.07 -1.97
N PHE A 167 1.37 13.58 -2.27
CA PHE A 167 1.67 12.15 -2.20
C PHE A 167 3.11 11.83 -1.80
N GLY A 168 3.27 10.66 -1.19
CA GLY A 168 4.51 9.94 -1.02
C GLY A 168 4.55 8.70 -1.92
N VAL A 169 5.68 8.42 -2.57
CA VAL A 169 5.86 7.27 -3.48
C VAL A 169 7.17 6.57 -3.18
N ALA A 170 7.10 5.24 -3.06
CA ALA A 170 8.25 4.41 -2.77
C ALA A 170 8.65 3.57 -4.00
N PHE A 171 9.95 3.50 -4.28
CA PHE A 171 10.55 2.73 -5.37
C PHE A 171 11.60 1.78 -4.79
N ILE A 172 11.69 0.56 -5.30
CA ILE A 172 12.60 -0.48 -4.82
C ILE A 172 13.25 -1.22 -5.98
N ASP A 173 14.53 -1.53 -5.85
CA ASP A 173 15.22 -2.47 -6.74
C ASP A 173 16.22 -3.32 -5.93
N SER A 174 17.06 -4.09 -6.62
CA SER A 174 18.07 -4.96 -5.99
C SER A 174 19.18 -4.22 -5.23
N LYS A 175 19.23 -2.88 -5.25
CA LYS A 175 20.32 -2.06 -4.70
C LYS A 175 19.84 -1.02 -3.69
N GLU A 176 18.64 -0.48 -3.85
CA GLU A 176 18.18 0.65 -3.06
C GLU A 176 16.66 0.79 -2.98
N ILE A 177 16.20 1.52 -1.95
CA ILE A 177 14.84 2.06 -1.86
C ILE A 177 14.94 3.58 -1.95
N TRP A 178 14.05 4.19 -2.73
CA TRP A 178 13.85 5.63 -2.81
C TRP A 178 12.43 5.98 -2.35
N TYR A 179 12.30 7.03 -1.54
CA TYR A 179 11.00 7.58 -1.14
C TYR A 179 10.92 9.04 -1.53
N LEU A 180 9.93 9.40 -2.35
CA LEU A 180 9.66 10.75 -2.83
C LEU A 180 8.43 11.30 -2.12
N GLU A 181 8.49 12.54 -1.62
CA GLU A 181 7.34 13.32 -1.17
C GLU A 181 7.19 14.58 -2.04
N THR A 182 5.94 14.94 -2.38
CA THR A 182 5.62 16.27 -2.91
C THR A 182 5.82 17.33 -1.83
N GLY A 183 6.28 18.51 -2.22
CA GLY A 183 6.36 19.70 -1.37
C GLY A 183 5.30 20.75 -1.69
N SER A 184 4.87 20.82 -2.94
CA SER A 184 3.82 21.74 -3.43
C SER A 184 3.37 21.29 -4.83
N GLY A 185 2.74 22.16 -5.62
CA GLY A 185 2.42 21.90 -7.01
C GLY A 185 3.60 21.43 -7.86
N HIS A 186 4.81 21.95 -7.67
CA HIS A 186 5.98 21.65 -8.51
C HIS A 186 7.27 21.39 -7.72
N GLN A 187 7.24 21.47 -6.39
CA GLN A 187 8.38 21.13 -5.55
C GLN A 187 8.27 19.70 -5.02
N TRP A 188 9.39 18.98 -4.92
CA TRP A 188 9.48 17.61 -4.42
C TRP A 188 10.87 17.32 -3.84
N LEU A 189 10.92 16.33 -2.95
CA LEU A 189 12.15 15.78 -2.37
C LEU A 189 12.06 14.25 -2.39
N ALA A 190 13.12 13.59 -2.85
CA ALA A 190 13.29 12.15 -2.72
C ALA A 190 14.58 11.82 -1.96
N VAL A 191 14.46 10.81 -1.09
CA VAL A 191 15.54 10.34 -0.22
C VAL A 191 15.77 8.86 -0.45
N ARG A 192 17.04 8.48 -0.60
CA ARG A 192 17.45 7.07 -0.54
C ARG A 192 17.32 6.58 0.89
N LEU A 193 16.54 5.53 1.11
CA LEU A 193 16.42 4.92 2.43
C LEU A 193 17.79 4.39 2.89
N PRO A 194 18.30 4.80 4.06
CA PRO A 194 19.56 4.26 4.56
C PRO A 194 19.46 2.75 4.83
N ALA A 195 20.51 2.01 4.48
CA ALA A 195 20.49 0.55 4.44
C ALA A 195 20.15 -0.11 5.79
N ASP A 196 20.58 0.47 6.90
CA ASP A 196 20.40 -0.04 8.27
C ASP A 196 19.19 0.56 9.00
N LYS A 197 18.31 1.26 8.27
CA LYS A 197 17.13 1.94 8.83
C LYS A 197 15.82 1.40 8.27
N TYR A 198 14.74 1.69 8.98
CA TYR A 198 13.38 1.66 8.48
C TYR A 198 12.75 3.07 8.54
N PHE A 199 11.67 3.24 7.78
CA PHE A 199 10.85 4.44 7.74
C PHE A 199 9.38 4.05 7.85
N VAL A 200 8.60 4.81 8.61
CA VAL A 200 7.14 4.65 8.72
C VAL A 200 6.50 5.96 8.32
N SER A 201 5.48 5.94 7.47
CA SER A 201 4.63 7.11 7.25
C SER A 201 3.17 6.76 7.42
N ALA A 202 2.42 7.81 7.72
CA ALA A 202 0.96 7.85 7.68
C ALA A 202 0.59 8.96 6.70
N ASN A 203 -0.58 9.59 6.85
CA ASN A 203 -1.03 10.63 5.92
C ASN A 203 -0.46 12.01 6.25
N GLN A 204 0.86 12.08 6.36
CA GLN A 204 1.63 13.28 6.66
C GLN A 204 2.99 13.18 5.97
N GLY A 205 3.46 14.25 5.32
CA GLY A 205 4.84 14.31 4.85
C GLY A 205 5.79 14.29 6.05
N ARG A 206 6.90 13.57 5.95
CA ARG A 206 7.84 13.37 7.06
C ARG A 206 9.28 13.65 6.69
N LEU A 207 9.61 13.80 5.40
CA LEU A 207 10.99 14.10 5.01
C LEU A 207 11.39 15.49 5.52
N ARG A 208 12.61 15.61 6.05
CA ARG A 208 13.10 16.85 6.68
C ARG A 208 14.43 17.29 6.09
N HIS A 209 15.49 16.57 6.43
CA HIS A 209 16.84 16.95 6.04
C HIS A 209 17.05 16.75 4.54
N TYR A 210 17.64 17.76 3.89
CA TYR A 210 18.09 17.71 2.51
C TYR A 210 19.50 18.31 2.42
N ASP A 211 20.40 17.57 1.78
CA ASP A 211 21.73 18.04 1.40
C ASP A 211 21.81 18.09 -0.14
N PRO A 212 21.87 19.29 -0.76
CA PRO A 212 21.92 19.41 -2.20
C PRO A 212 23.23 18.89 -2.81
N ASP A 213 24.31 18.74 -2.03
CA ASP A 213 25.59 18.26 -2.54
C ASP A 213 25.68 16.72 -2.49
N ASP A 214 24.90 16.06 -1.64
CA ASP A 214 24.79 14.60 -1.57
C ASP A 214 23.81 14.05 -2.63
N LYS A 215 24.31 13.95 -3.86
CA LYS A 215 23.60 13.33 -4.99
C LYS A 215 23.42 11.81 -4.85
N ALA A 216 24.09 11.18 -3.89
CA ALA A 216 23.97 9.75 -3.67
C ALA A 216 22.70 9.42 -2.87
N ASN A 217 22.31 10.28 -1.92
CA ASN A 217 21.16 10.03 -1.06
C ASN A 217 19.98 10.97 -1.28
N TYR A 218 20.15 12.06 -2.04
CA TYR A 218 19.08 13.02 -2.29
C TYR A 218 18.87 13.32 -3.78
N MET A 219 17.61 13.48 -4.14
CA MET A 219 17.15 14.11 -5.38
C MET A 219 16.00 15.07 -5.04
N ALA A 220 15.93 16.21 -5.69
CA ALA A 220 14.90 17.20 -5.40
C ALA A 220 14.69 18.09 -6.63
N SER A 221 13.60 18.86 -6.61
CA SER A 221 13.41 19.92 -7.59
C SER A 221 14.62 20.87 -7.58
N PRO A 222 15.14 21.28 -8.77
CA PRO A 222 16.28 22.20 -8.84
C PRO A 222 16.05 23.52 -8.08
N THR A 223 14.79 23.94 -7.99
CA THR A 223 14.39 25.18 -7.34
C THR A 223 14.07 25.04 -5.85
N LEU A 224 14.04 23.83 -5.28
CA LEU A 224 13.46 23.55 -3.95
C LEU A 224 13.82 24.60 -2.89
N VAL A 225 15.11 24.73 -2.57
CA VAL A 225 15.56 25.65 -1.53
C VAL A 225 15.41 27.12 -1.96
N SER A 226 15.65 27.45 -3.23
CA SER A 226 15.54 28.84 -3.72
C SER A 226 14.10 29.35 -3.75
N PHE A 227 13.15 28.49 -4.08
CA PHE A 227 11.72 28.77 -4.04
C PHE A 227 11.27 29.02 -2.61
N ALA A 228 11.64 28.14 -1.67
CA ALA A 228 11.30 28.30 -0.26
C ALA A 228 11.79 29.64 0.32
N LYS A 229 13.01 30.08 -0.05
CA LYS A 229 13.52 31.41 0.36
C LYS A 229 12.73 32.56 -0.25
N LYS A 230 12.48 32.49 -1.56
CA LYS A 230 11.77 33.54 -2.31
C LYS A 230 10.36 33.77 -1.76
N GLU A 231 9.66 32.70 -1.42
CA GLU A 231 8.28 32.73 -0.96
C GLU A 231 8.14 32.83 0.58
N GLY A 232 9.26 33.02 1.29
CA GLY A 232 9.27 33.18 2.75
C GLY A 232 8.94 31.92 3.55
N LEU A 233 9.02 30.74 2.93
CA LEU A 233 8.84 29.42 3.56
C LEU A 233 10.08 28.96 4.32
N TYR A 234 11.25 29.50 3.97
CA TYR A 234 12.52 29.20 4.61
C TYR A 234 13.39 30.45 4.77
N ASP A 235 13.85 30.70 5.99
CA ASP A 235 14.84 31.72 6.29
C ASP A 235 16.17 31.07 6.73
N PRO A 236 17.27 31.23 5.96
CA PRO A 236 18.59 30.75 6.34
C PRO A 236 19.10 31.26 7.69
N ALA A 237 18.61 32.42 8.15
CA ALA A 237 18.97 32.97 9.46
C ALA A 237 18.47 32.10 10.62
N HIS A 238 17.43 31.27 10.40
CA HIS A 238 16.86 30.36 11.40
C HIS A 238 17.45 28.95 11.35
N GLY A 239 18.48 28.71 10.52
CA GLY A 239 19.22 27.46 10.48
C GLY A 239 19.17 26.75 9.12
N ARG A 240 19.43 25.43 9.15
CA ARG A 240 19.46 24.60 7.94
C ARG A 240 18.05 24.42 7.38
N PHE A 241 17.95 24.29 6.07
CA PHE A 241 16.69 23.97 5.39
C PHE A 241 16.10 22.65 5.92
N ASP A 242 14.83 22.69 6.27
CA ASP A 242 14.01 21.56 6.70
C ASP A 242 12.79 21.48 5.78
N PHE A 243 12.71 20.41 4.99
CA PHE A 243 11.66 20.21 4.00
C PHE A 243 10.27 20.18 4.63
N HIS A 244 10.09 19.51 5.77
CA HIS A 244 8.81 19.44 6.46
C HIS A 244 8.36 20.82 6.93
N GLN A 245 9.28 21.60 7.52
CA GLN A 245 8.93 22.96 7.96
C GLN A 245 8.56 23.88 6.80
N ALA A 246 9.22 23.74 5.65
CA ALA A 246 8.97 24.59 4.49
C ALA A 246 7.70 24.18 3.71
N TYR A 247 7.39 22.88 3.65
CA TYR A 247 6.44 22.33 2.67
C TYR A 247 5.35 21.42 3.24
N SER A 248 5.48 20.95 4.46
CA SER A 248 4.48 20.11 5.13
C SER A 248 3.75 20.89 6.22
N GLN A 249 2.88 20.22 6.96
CA GLN A 249 2.17 20.80 8.10
C GLN A 249 1.91 19.74 9.17
N ASP A 250 1.97 20.18 10.42
CA ASP A 250 1.48 19.45 11.58
C ASP A 250 0.14 20.07 12.01
N ASN A 251 -0.90 19.25 12.05
CA ASN A 251 -2.27 19.65 12.34
C ASN A 251 -2.80 18.92 13.58
N LYS A 252 -3.82 19.49 14.23
CA LYS A 252 -4.48 18.86 15.39
C LYS A 252 -5.02 17.46 15.10
N ILE A 253 -5.41 17.19 13.85
CA ILE A 253 -5.90 15.88 13.42
C ILE A 253 -4.79 14.83 13.42
N ASP A 254 -3.52 15.22 13.33
CA ASP A 254 -2.41 14.27 13.29
C ASP A 254 -2.28 13.48 14.60
N ILE A 255 -2.63 14.10 15.73
CA ILE A 255 -2.63 13.50 17.08
C ILE A 255 -3.54 12.27 17.15
N THR A 256 -4.59 12.22 16.33
CA THR A 256 -5.56 11.12 16.32
C THR A 256 -5.46 10.27 15.05
N TYR A 257 -5.07 10.86 13.92
CA TYR A 257 -5.13 10.21 12.62
C TYR A 257 -3.79 9.65 12.14
N ASN A 258 -2.68 10.32 12.45
CA ASN A 258 -1.37 10.02 11.86
C ASN A 258 -0.36 9.55 12.89
N TYR A 259 -0.14 10.33 13.95
CA TYR A 259 0.85 10.05 14.98
C TYR A 259 0.65 8.71 15.69
N PRO A 260 -0.58 8.27 16.04
CA PRO A 260 -0.77 6.96 16.67
C PRO A 260 -0.18 5.81 15.85
N ARG A 261 -0.36 5.82 14.52
CA ARG A 261 0.13 4.77 13.62
C ARG A 261 1.65 4.76 13.54
N VAL A 262 2.25 5.94 13.35
CA VAL A 262 3.71 6.09 13.29
C VAL A 262 4.33 5.70 14.63
N TRP A 263 3.80 6.25 15.72
CA TRP A 263 4.24 5.98 17.09
C TRP A 263 4.18 4.49 17.41
N THR A 264 3.06 3.82 17.14
CA THR A 264 2.89 2.40 17.43
C THR A 264 3.90 1.53 16.69
N LEU A 265 4.12 1.76 15.38
CA LEU A 265 5.09 0.96 14.65
C LEU A 265 6.53 1.27 15.07
N GLN A 266 6.85 2.53 15.40
CA GLN A 266 8.16 2.87 15.93
C GLN A 266 8.43 2.21 17.28
N HIS A 267 7.47 2.19 18.21
CA HIS A 267 7.63 1.51 19.50
C HIS A 267 7.59 -0.01 19.37
N GLN A 268 6.91 -0.54 18.35
CA GLN A 268 6.97 -1.97 18.03
C GLN A 268 8.40 -2.41 17.65
N PHE A 269 9.14 -1.60 16.90
CA PHE A 269 10.51 -1.92 16.48
C PHE A 269 11.61 -1.37 17.41
N ASN A 270 11.26 -0.37 18.22
CA ASN A 270 12.14 0.32 19.17
C ASN A 270 11.39 0.63 20.48
N PRO A 271 11.08 -0.37 21.32
CA PRO A 271 10.33 -0.18 22.58
C PRO A 271 11.03 0.70 23.63
N HIS A 272 12.29 1.08 23.41
CA HIS A 272 13.03 2.00 24.27
C HIS A 272 12.83 3.48 23.90
N LEU A 273 12.11 3.79 22.82
CA LEU A 273 11.77 5.17 22.49
C LEU A 273 10.92 5.78 23.63
N ASN A 274 11.22 7.04 23.95
CA ASN A 274 10.54 7.80 25.00
C ASN A 274 9.71 8.97 24.42
N THR A 275 9.30 8.85 23.16
CA THR A 275 8.46 9.86 22.49
C THR A 275 7.01 9.68 22.90
N ALA A 276 6.28 10.76 23.18
CA ALA A 276 4.83 10.69 23.43
C ALA A 276 4.03 10.73 22.12
N VAL A 277 2.90 10.04 22.05
CA VAL A 277 2.08 9.94 20.83
C VAL A 277 1.61 11.30 20.27
N ASN A 278 1.46 12.31 21.12
CA ASN A 278 1.02 13.65 20.76
C ASN A 278 2.17 14.61 20.39
N GLU A 279 3.42 14.14 20.38
CA GLU A 279 4.62 14.91 20.06
C GLU A 279 5.22 14.45 18.72
N GLY A 280 4.36 14.25 17.72
CA GLY A 280 4.74 13.65 16.43
C GLY A 280 5.82 14.43 15.66
N GLU A 281 5.93 15.73 15.91
CA GLU A 281 6.99 16.58 15.38
C GLU A 281 8.40 16.16 15.84
N THR A 282 8.49 15.40 16.93
CA THR A 282 9.74 14.87 17.49
C THR A 282 10.08 13.47 17.00
N PHE A 283 9.15 12.81 16.29
CA PHE A 283 9.34 11.42 15.86
C PHE A 283 10.52 11.31 14.91
N PRO A 284 11.50 10.43 15.20
CA PRO A 284 12.60 10.19 14.28
C PRO A 284 12.09 9.76 12.91
N ILE A 285 12.71 10.27 11.84
CA ILE A 285 12.30 9.94 10.46
C ILE A 285 12.78 8.54 10.10
N PHE A 286 14.07 8.27 10.34
CA PHE A 286 14.72 6.99 10.09
C PHE A 286 15.22 6.39 11.40
N LEU A 287 14.94 5.12 11.64
CA LEU A 287 15.35 4.41 12.85
C LEU A 287 16.03 3.09 12.50
N THR A 288 17.07 2.72 13.25
CA THR A 288 17.57 1.34 13.23
C THR A 288 16.67 0.51 14.12
N PRO A 289 16.08 -0.59 13.64
CA PRO A 289 15.24 -1.42 14.48
C PRO A 289 16.11 -2.18 15.50
N MET A 290 15.59 -2.40 16.72
CA MET A 290 16.34 -3.16 17.74
C MET A 290 16.61 -4.61 17.30
N THR A 291 15.64 -5.19 16.59
CA THR A 291 15.73 -6.53 16.01
C THR A 291 15.45 -6.41 14.53
N LYS A 292 16.22 -7.16 13.72
CA LYS A 292 16.02 -7.16 12.28
C LYS A 292 14.59 -7.56 11.89
N ILE A 293 14.04 -6.86 10.91
CA ILE A 293 12.64 -6.99 10.50
C ILE A 293 12.53 -8.06 9.39
N ASN A 294 11.63 -9.02 9.55
CA ASN A 294 11.30 -9.99 8.50
C ASN A 294 9.89 -9.73 7.94
N VAL A 295 9.54 -10.36 6.81
CA VAL A 295 8.23 -10.17 6.18
C VAL A 295 7.06 -10.45 7.13
N ALA A 296 7.13 -11.49 7.98
CA ALA A 296 6.06 -11.78 8.93
C ALA A 296 5.87 -10.67 9.98
N VAL A 297 6.95 -9.99 10.38
CA VAL A 297 6.89 -8.81 11.25
C VAL A 297 6.24 -7.62 10.52
N VAL A 298 6.54 -7.41 9.23
CA VAL A 298 5.90 -6.39 8.39
C VAL A 298 4.40 -6.68 8.22
N GLN A 299 4.02 -7.92 7.92
CA GLN A 299 2.62 -8.35 7.84
C GLN A 299 1.86 -8.02 9.14
N ASN A 300 2.46 -8.30 10.30
CA ASN A 300 1.85 -7.98 11.60
C ASN A 300 1.76 -6.46 11.86
N ALA A 301 2.73 -5.67 11.39
CA ALA A 301 2.67 -4.21 11.49
C ALA A 301 1.50 -3.63 10.69
N LEU A 302 1.28 -4.10 9.45
CA LEU A 302 0.15 -3.69 8.62
C LEU A 302 -1.21 -4.17 9.15
N ARG A 303 -1.22 -5.26 9.94
CA ARG A 303 -2.41 -5.78 10.64
C ARG A 303 -2.76 -5.03 11.92
N ASN A 304 -1.90 -4.12 12.37
CA ASN A 304 -2.04 -3.50 13.68
C ASN A 304 -3.33 -2.67 13.77
N HIS A 305 -4.05 -2.87 14.87
CA HIS A 305 -5.23 -2.08 15.22
C HIS A 305 -5.20 -1.73 16.72
N TYR A 306 -3.99 -1.56 17.26
CA TYR A 306 -3.71 -1.30 18.67
C TYR A 306 -4.15 -2.44 19.61
N GLN A 307 -4.12 -3.68 19.10
CA GLN A 307 -4.54 -4.86 19.82
C GLN A 307 -3.85 -5.02 21.18
N GLY A 308 -4.64 -5.34 22.20
CA GLY A 308 -4.15 -5.46 23.59
C GLY A 308 -3.98 -4.11 24.32
N THR A 309 -4.45 -3.01 23.75
CA THR A 309 -4.50 -1.69 24.41
C THR A 309 -5.94 -1.20 24.55
N SER A 310 -6.14 -0.10 25.27
CA SER A 310 -7.46 0.58 25.34
C SER A 310 -7.88 1.23 24.02
N HIS A 311 -6.99 1.32 23.03
CA HIS A 311 -7.25 1.90 21.71
C HIS A 311 -7.64 0.85 20.66
N ASP A 312 -7.85 -0.41 21.02
CA ASP A 312 -8.32 -1.44 20.08
C ASP A 312 -9.83 -1.28 19.80
N PRO A 313 -10.24 -0.71 18.64
CA PRO A 313 -11.65 -0.44 18.40
C PRO A 313 -12.48 -1.70 18.17
N TYR A 314 -11.85 -2.82 17.81
CA TYR A 314 -12.55 -4.04 17.45
C TYR A 314 -12.86 -4.85 18.70
N ALA A 315 -11.87 -5.07 19.56
CA ALA A 315 -12.10 -5.72 20.85
C ALA A 315 -12.98 -4.86 21.79
N SER A 316 -12.87 -3.53 21.72
CA SER A 316 -13.68 -2.62 22.55
C SER A 316 -15.04 -2.27 21.93
N HIS A 317 -15.36 -2.77 20.73
CA HIS A 317 -16.57 -2.43 19.97
C HIS A 317 -16.80 -0.92 19.84
N ASN A 318 -15.73 -0.14 19.69
CA ASN A 318 -15.78 1.32 19.65
C ASN A 318 -15.52 1.86 18.23
N PRO A 319 -16.57 2.06 17.41
CA PRO A 319 -16.40 2.68 16.10
C PRO A 319 -16.03 4.17 16.16
N GLN A 320 -16.05 4.78 17.36
CA GLN A 320 -15.68 6.17 17.61
C GLN A 320 -14.29 6.29 18.25
N GLU A 321 -13.47 5.23 18.19
CA GLU A 321 -12.09 5.28 18.65
C GLU A 321 -11.36 6.46 17.99
N PRO A 322 -10.81 7.41 18.78
CA PRO A 322 -10.13 8.56 18.22
C PRO A 322 -8.89 8.16 17.43
N TRP A 323 -8.15 7.13 17.85
CA TRP A 323 -6.95 6.71 17.14
C TRP A 323 -7.29 5.89 15.91
N ARG A 324 -6.99 6.45 14.73
CA ARG A 324 -7.20 5.75 13.46
C ARG A 324 -6.30 4.49 13.41
N PRO A 325 -6.86 3.27 13.35
CA PRO A 325 -6.08 2.03 13.30
C PRO A 325 -5.26 1.91 12.02
N ILE A 326 -4.22 1.06 11.97
CA ILE A 326 -3.47 0.80 10.73
C ILE A 326 -4.28 -0.12 9.81
N SER A 327 -4.78 -1.23 10.34
CA SER A 327 -5.70 -2.16 9.68
C SER A 327 -7.14 -1.69 9.90
N VAL A 328 -7.84 -1.36 8.82
CA VAL A 328 -9.24 -0.90 8.86
C VAL A 328 -10.10 -1.65 7.87
N PHE A 329 -11.41 -1.75 8.11
CA PHE A 329 -12.29 -2.48 7.19
C PHE A 329 -12.31 -1.90 5.77
N ARG A 330 -12.06 -0.59 5.64
CA ARG A 330 -12.00 0.14 4.39
C ARG A 330 -10.71 -0.03 3.58
N THR A 331 -9.72 -0.76 4.11
CA THR A 331 -8.53 -1.16 3.33
C THR A 331 -9.01 -1.91 2.09
N GLN A 332 -8.58 -1.51 0.90
CA GLN A 332 -8.93 -2.15 -0.37
C GLN A 332 -8.01 -3.32 -0.62
N GLU A 333 -6.72 -3.09 -0.46
CA GLU A 333 -5.67 -4.08 -0.45
C GLU A 333 -4.53 -3.63 0.46
N SER A 334 -3.68 -4.58 0.79
CA SER A 334 -2.48 -4.37 1.58
C SER A 334 -1.36 -5.17 0.95
N HIS A 335 -0.24 -4.50 0.68
CA HIS A 335 0.86 -5.11 -0.06
C HIS A 335 2.21 -4.94 0.61
N ILE A 336 3.09 -5.89 0.32
CA ILE A 336 4.51 -5.86 0.65
C ILE A 336 5.30 -6.25 -0.59
N LEU A 337 6.12 -5.33 -1.11
CA LEU A 337 7.09 -5.60 -2.14
C LEU A 337 8.42 -5.96 -1.47
N GLN A 338 8.90 -7.18 -1.71
CA GLN A 338 10.18 -7.66 -1.22
C GLN A 338 11.15 -7.89 -2.38
N VAL A 339 12.37 -7.36 -2.27
CA VAL A 339 13.46 -7.66 -3.21
C VAL A 339 14.60 -8.36 -2.45
N ARG A 340 14.92 -9.59 -2.85
CA ARG A 340 16.01 -10.43 -2.31
C ARG A 340 17.16 -10.48 -3.32
N PRO A 341 18.19 -9.61 -3.21
CA PRO A 341 19.19 -9.42 -4.27
C PRO A 341 20.06 -10.64 -4.57
N LYS A 342 20.07 -11.64 -3.67
CA LYS A 342 20.88 -12.87 -3.80
C LYS A 342 20.17 -13.99 -4.58
N LEU A 343 18.92 -13.78 -4.98
CA LEU A 343 18.12 -14.75 -5.72
C LEU A 343 17.85 -14.27 -7.15
N PRO A 344 17.63 -15.19 -8.12
CA PRO A 344 17.17 -14.81 -9.46
C PRO A 344 15.90 -13.99 -9.38
N GLN A 345 15.81 -12.91 -10.16
CA GLN A 345 14.69 -11.95 -10.17
C GLN A 345 13.31 -12.62 -10.08
N ALA A 346 13.08 -13.64 -10.94
CA ALA A 346 11.83 -14.38 -11.02
C ALA A 346 11.35 -15.01 -9.70
N ILE A 347 12.27 -15.29 -8.77
CA ILE A 347 11.94 -15.78 -7.42
C ILE A 347 12.43 -14.83 -6.32
N GLY A 348 13.28 -13.85 -6.61
CA GLY A 348 13.86 -12.92 -5.64
C GLY A 348 12.95 -11.72 -5.34
N GLU A 349 12.05 -11.41 -6.26
CA GLU A 349 11.10 -10.30 -6.15
C GLU A 349 9.70 -10.86 -5.91
N ILE A 350 9.06 -10.43 -4.82
CA ILE A 350 7.76 -10.95 -4.37
C ILE A 350 6.85 -9.80 -3.98
N GLU A 351 5.60 -9.88 -4.44
CA GLU A 351 4.47 -9.07 -4.01
C GLU A 351 3.63 -9.92 -3.05
N TYR A 352 3.66 -9.62 -1.76
CA TYR A 352 2.73 -10.22 -0.81
C TYR A 352 1.47 -9.36 -0.77
N ILE A 353 0.34 -9.85 -1.28
CA ILE A 353 -0.92 -9.08 -1.32
C ILE A 353 -1.97 -9.73 -0.43
N ALA A 354 -2.65 -8.90 0.35
CA ALA A 354 -3.85 -9.25 1.11
C ALA A 354 -5.01 -8.36 0.64
N TYR A 355 -6.07 -8.98 0.10
CA TYR A 355 -7.28 -8.23 -0.26
C TYR A 355 -8.05 -7.82 0.98
N GLY A 356 -8.45 -6.57 1.03
CA GLY A 356 -9.23 -6.00 2.10
C GLY A 356 -8.49 -5.79 3.42
N MET A 357 -9.23 -5.90 4.52
CA MET A 357 -8.70 -5.61 5.86
C MET A 357 -7.60 -6.61 6.25
N PRO A 358 -6.34 -6.19 6.43
CA PRO A 358 -5.23 -7.14 6.58
C PRO A 358 -5.34 -7.97 7.87
N SER A 359 -5.94 -7.45 8.95
CA SER A 359 -6.14 -8.21 10.20
C SER A 359 -7.11 -9.39 10.07
N LEU A 360 -7.93 -9.42 9.02
CA LEU A 360 -8.88 -10.50 8.70
C LEU A 360 -8.58 -11.18 7.35
N SER A 361 -7.43 -10.85 6.75
CA SER A 361 -7.02 -11.33 5.44
C SER A 361 -5.71 -12.11 5.51
N VAL A 362 -5.30 -12.65 4.36
CA VAL A 362 -4.11 -13.47 4.16
C VAL A 362 -3.20 -12.82 3.13
N TYR A 363 -1.90 -12.76 3.43
CA TYR A 363 -0.90 -12.34 2.45
C TYR A 363 -0.49 -13.51 1.59
N LEU A 364 -0.78 -13.42 0.30
CA LEU A 364 -0.38 -14.41 -0.70
C LEU A 364 0.89 -13.93 -1.43
N PRO A 365 1.93 -14.77 -1.56
CA PRO A 365 3.18 -14.39 -2.19
C PRO A 365 3.13 -14.57 -3.71
N TYR A 366 2.96 -13.48 -4.46
CA TYR A 366 3.07 -13.46 -5.92
C TYR A 366 4.49 -13.11 -6.33
N TYR A 367 5.20 -14.07 -6.90
CA TYR A 367 6.54 -13.88 -7.43
C TYR A 367 6.50 -13.09 -8.74
N GLN A 368 7.48 -12.22 -8.93
CA GLN A 368 7.64 -11.49 -10.20
C GLN A 368 7.74 -12.44 -11.41
N GLY A 369 8.24 -13.66 -11.23
CA GLY A 369 8.34 -14.66 -12.29
C GLY A 369 7.03 -15.31 -12.74
N ILE A 370 5.89 -15.02 -12.10
CA ILE A 370 4.59 -15.58 -12.47
C ILE A 370 4.20 -15.20 -13.92
N ARG A 371 3.43 -16.05 -14.59
CA ARG A 371 2.96 -15.84 -15.97
C ARG A 371 1.48 -15.51 -16.06
N HIS A 372 0.70 -15.93 -15.08
CA HIS A 372 -0.73 -15.66 -15.00
C HIS A 372 -1.21 -15.75 -13.55
N TYR A 373 -2.28 -15.00 -13.25
CA TYR A 373 -3.11 -15.24 -12.07
C TYR A 373 -4.20 -16.28 -12.40
N GLN A 374 -4.79 -16.89 -11.37
CA GLN A 374 -5.98 -17.74 -11.55
C GLN A 374 -7.19 -16.93 -12.03
N PRO A 375 -8.22 -17.55 -12.61
CA PRO A 375 -9.45 -16.86 -12.96
C PRO A 375 -10.07 -16.13 -11.76
N GLY A 376 -10.56 -14.91 -11.96
CA GLY A 376 -11.24 -14.11 -10.94
C GLY A 376 -10.39 -13.02 -10.28
N TYR A 377 -9.08 -12.99 -10.56
CA TYR A 377 -8.17 -11.93 -10.09
C TYR A 377 -8.31 -10.61 -10.85
N ASP A 378 -8.80 -10.67 -12.07
CA ASP A 378 -9.11 -9.58 -13.00
C ASP A 378 -10.62 -9.22 -12.98
N LYS A 379 -11.32 -9.59 -11.90
CA LYS A 379 -12.77 -9.45 -11.79
C LYS A 379 -13.19 -8.78 -10.49
N GLY A 380 -14.37 -8.18 -10.57
CA GLY A 380 -15.08 -7.57 -9.46
C GLY A 380 -15.62 -6.21 -9.89
N THR A 381 -16.67 -5.76 -9.22
CA THR A 381 -17.09 -4.36 -9.32
C THR A 381 -17.35 -3.82 -7.92
N ASP A 382 -17.99 -2.65 -7.83
CA ASP A 382 -18.65 -2.15 -6.62
C ASP A 382 -19.77 -3.06 -6.04
N ARG A 383 -20.06 -4.20 -6.67
CA ARG A 383 -21.07 -5.18 -6.26
C ARG A 383 -20.46 -6.55 -6.01
N ALA A 384 -20.92 -7.20 -4.95
CA ALA A 384 -20.51 -8.56 -4.60
C ALA A 384 -20.78 -9.56 -5.74
N SER A 385 -19.79 -10.40 -6.03
CA SER A 385 -19.89 -11.49 -7.00
C SER A 385 -19.17 -12.74 -6.50
N ASN A 386 -19.60 -13.91 -6.99
CA ASN A 386 -19.02 -15.19 -6.61
C ASN A 386 -17.80 -15.59 -7.46
N ASP A 387 -17.49 -14.83 -8.50
CA ASP A 387 -16.42 -15.12 -9.45
C ASP A 387 -15.21 -14.18 -9.30
N SER A 388 -15.26 -13.26 -8.34
CA SER A 388 -14.18 -12.31 -8.02
C SER A 388 -13.40 -12.75 -6.79
N THR A 389 -12.09 -12.85 -6.92
CA THR A 389 -11.18 -13.14 -5.80
C THR A 389 -11.30 -12.08 -4.71
N TYR A 390 -11.43 -10.81 -5.09
CA TYR A 390 -11.66 -9.70 -4.15
C TYR A 390 -12.90 -9.96 -3.29
N TRP A 391 -14.02 -10.31 -3.92
CA TRP A 391 -15.28 -10.56 -3.21
C TRP A 391 -15.28 -11.86 -2.41
N THR A 392 -14.52 -12.88 -2.79
CA THR A 392 -14.29 -14.08 -1.96
C THR A 392 -13.73 -13.69 -0.59
N PHE A 393 -12.65 -12.89 -0.54
CA PHE A 393 -12.06 -12.46 0.72
C PHE A 393 -12.94 -11.43 1.45
N ARG A 394 -13.53 -10.48 0.70
CA ARG A 394 -14.39 -9.45 1.30
C ARG A 394 -15.64 -10.02 1.96
N THR A 395 -16.23 -11.06 1.40
CA THR A 395 -17.40 -11.75 1.97
C THR A 395 -17.06 -12.34 3.33
N LEU A 396 -15.94 -13.06 3.45
CA LEU A 396 -15.47 -13.59 4.72
C LEU A 396 -15.30 -12.47 5.76
N GLN A 397 -14.59 -11.41 5.40
CA GLN A 397 -14.32 -10.29 6.31
C GLN A 397 -15.61 -9.60 6.77
N THR A 398 -16.56 -9.41 5.86
CA THR A 398 -17.87 -8.77 6.18
C THR A 398 -18.65 -9.58 7.21
N LEU A 399 -18.63 -10.92 7.09
CA LEU A 399 -19.29 -11.82 8.04
C LEU A 399 -18.58 -11.83 9.39
N VAL A 400 -17.25 -11.86 9.40
CA VAL A 400 -16.46 -11.77 10.65
C VAL A 400 -16.79 -10.48 11.40
N MET A 401 -16.91 -9.36 10.70
CA MET A 401 -17.22 -8.06 11.32
C MET A 401 -18.63 -7.96 11.91
N GLN A 402 -19.53 -8.92 11.66
CA GLN A 402 -20.83 -8.96 12.35
C GLN A 402 -20.70 -9.32 13.82
N ASP A 403 -19.66 -10.07 14.18
CA ASP A 403 -19.33 -10.47 15.55
C ASP A 403 -17.82 -10.77 15.62
N TYR A 404 -17.04 -9.69 15.75
CA TYR A 404 -15.57 -9.74 15.65
C TYR A 404 -14.98 -10.68 16.70
N ASP A 405 -15.42 -10.55 17.96
CA ASP A 405 -14.91 -11.36 19.08
C ASP A 405 -15.14 -12.86 18.86
N THR A 406 -16.31 -13.23 18.32
CA THR A 406 -16.63 -14.63 18.06
C THR A 406 -15.84 -15.20 16.89
N PHE A 407 -15.74 -14.46 15.77
CA PHE A 407 -15.25 -15.03 14.51
C PHE A 407 -13.80 -14.70 14.17
N ALA A 408 -13.29 -13.53 14.57
CA ALA A 408 -11.94 -13.09 14.21
C ALA A 408 -10.83 -14.04 14.71
N PRO A 409 -10.85 -14.55 15.96
CA PRO A 409 -9.76 -15.40 16.46
C PRO A 409 -9.50 -16.64 15.60
N ASP A 410 -10.56 -17.31 15.13
CA ASP A 410 -10.42 -18.53 14.31
C ASP A 410 -10.00 -18.24 12.88
N VAL A 411 -10.51 -17.16 12.28
CA VAL A 411 -10.06 -16.71 10.96
C VAL A 411 -8.59 -16.29 10.99
N GLN A 412 -8.18 -15.50 11.99
CA GLN A 412 -6.78 -15.09 12.18
C GLN A 412 -5.86 -16.29 12.41
N ARG A 413 -6.28 -17.28 13.20
CA ARG A 413 -5.52 -18.52 13.44
C ARG A 413 -5.37 -19.35 12.17
N ALA A 414 -6.44 -19.45 11.38
CA ALA A 414 -6.43 -20.16 10.10
C ALA A 414 -5.48 -19.51 9.09
N TRP A 415 -5.54 -18.18 8.95
CA TRP A 415 -4.62 -17.44 8.07
C TRP A 415 -3.18 -17.51 8.53
N LYS A 416 -2.91 -17.32 9.83
CA LYS A 416 -1.57 -17.49 10.38
C LYS A 416 -1.00 -18.88 10.09
N THR A 417 -1.81 -19.93 10.22
CA THR A 417 -1.40 -21.31 9.91
C THR A 417 -1.11 -21.48 8.42
N PHE A 418 -1.96 -20.93 7.56
CA PHE A 418 -1.80 -20.95 6.11
C PHE A 418 -0.51 -20.24 5.68
N GLU A 419 -0.23 -19.05 6.21
CA GLU A 419 0.98 -18.27 5.89
C GLU A 419 2.25 -18.99 6.34
N GLN A 420 2.25 -19.59 7.53
CA GLN A 420 3.39 -20.38 8.02
C GLN A 420 3.66 -21.62 7.17
N GLN A 421 2.60 -22.30 6.70
CA GLN A 421 2.74 -23.44 5.80
C GLN A 421 3.23 -23.00 4.42
N THR A 422 2.68 -21.91 3.89
CA THR A 422 3.06 -21.32 2.61
C THR A 422 4.52 -20.89 2.62
N ALA A 423 5.01 -20.25 3.68
CA ALA A 423 6.43 -19.86 3.81
C ALA A 423 7.38 -21.08 3.74
N LYS A 424 7.01 -22.21 4.34
CA LYS A 424 7.79 -23.46 4.23
C LYS A 424 7.77 -24.02 2.81
N GLN A 425 6.62 -23.94 2.14
CA GLN A 425 6.47 -24.38 0.75
C GLN A 425 7.22 -23.47 -0.23
N GLN A 426 7.22 -22.15 0.00
CA GLN A 426 8.05 -21.19 -0.73
C GLN A 426 9.52 -21.60 -0.67
N HIS A 427 10.06 -21.80 0.54
CA HIS A 427 11.46 -22.20 0.70
C HIS A 427 11.78 -23.50 -0.05
N THR A 428 10.89 -24.50 0.06
CA THR A 428 11.06 -25.79 -0.64
C THR A 428 11.04 -25.62 -2.17
N MET A 429 10.10 -24.84 -2.68
CA MET A 429 9.97 -24.54 -4.10
C MET A 429 11.19 -23.78 -4.62
N GLU A 430 11.65 -22.74 -3.91
CA GLU A 430 12.82 -21.95 -4.28
C GLU A 430 14.09 -22.79 -4.37
N GLN A 431 14.32 -23.70 -3.43
CA GLN A 431 15.47 -24.61 -3.49
C GLN A 431 15.41 -25.54 -4.70
N ALA A 432 14.23 -26.06 -5.04
CA ALA A 432 14.04 -26.86 -6.24
C ALA A 432 14.18 -26.02 -7.53
N TYR A 433 13.69 -24.78 -7.53
CA TYR A 433 13.84 -23.83 -8.63
C TYR A 433 15.32 -23.56 -8.92
N LEU A 434 16.12 -23.26 -7.88
CA LEU A 434 17.55 -22.95 -8.02
C LEU A 434 18.36 -24.12 -8.62
N ARG A 435 17.98 -25.38 -8.34
CA ARG A 435 18.62 -26.57 -8.93
C ARG A 435 18.30 -26.72 -10.42
N LEU A 436 17.10 -26.31 -10.84
CA LEU A 436 16.62 -26.46 -12.22
C LEU A 436 16.96 -25.27 -13.10
N TYR A 437 16.94 -24.05 -12.56
CA TYR A 437 16.91 -22.81 -13.34
C TYR A 437 18.04 -22.68 -14.37
N ALA A 438 19.26 -23.08 -14.01
CA ALA A 438 20.42 -22.98 -14.91
C ALA A 438 20.40 -23.99 -16.07
N SER A 439 19.82 -25.18 -15.87
CA SER A 439 19.90 -26.28 -16.84
C SER A 439 18.56 -26.58 -17.54
N HIS A 440 17.44 -26.35 -16.85
CA HIS A 440 16.08 -26.65 -17.29
C HIS A 440 15.14 -25.45 -16.99
N PRO A 441 15.37 -24.27 -17.59
CA PRO A 441 14.64 -23.04 -17.24
C PRO A 441 13.12 -23.14 -17.46
N LYS A 442 12.67 -23.91 -18.47
CA LYS A 442 11.23 -24.16 -18.69
C LYS A 442 10.60 -24.99 -17.56
N GLU A 443 11.34 -25.93 -16.98
CA GLU A 443 10.88 -26.72 -15.85
C GLU A 443 10.87 -25.90 -14.56
N ALA A 444 11.90 -25.08 -14.32
CA ALA A 444 11.93 -24.14 -13.21
C ALA A 444 10.73 -23.16 -13.25
N GLN A 445 10.42 -22.62 -14.44
CA GLN A 445 9.24 -21.77 -14.62
C GLN A 445 7.92 -22.50 -14.35
N ARG A 446 7.77 -23.75 -14.80
CA ARG A 446 6.58 -24.56 -14.50
C ARG A 446 6.45 -24.85 -13.01
N LEU A 447 7.56 -25.12 -12.32
CA LEU A 447 7.59 -25.34 -10.88
C LEU A 447 7.08 -24.08 -10.13
N LEU A 448 7.56 -22.90 -10.51
CA LEU A 448 7.09 -21.63 -9.95
C LEU A 448 5.59 -21.42 -10.18
N GLN A 449 5.13 -21.56 -11.42
CA GLN A 449 3.71 -21.35 -11.75
C GLN A 449 2.80 -22.35 -11.04
N ASN A 450 3.20 -23.62 -10.92
CA ASN A 450 2.42 -24.63 -10.20
C ASN A 450 2.32 -24.32 -8.70
N PHE A 451 3.37 -23.75 -8.10
CA PHE A 451 3.33 -23.31 -6.71
C PHE A 451 2.33 -22.15 -6.54
N GLU A 452 2.36 -21.18 -7.45
CA GLU A 452 1.45 -20.03 -7.46
C GLU A 452 -0.01 -20.44 -7.61
N ASP A 453 -0.32 -21.23 -8.64
CA ASP A 453 -1.65 -21.75 -8.93
C ASP A 453 -2.23 -22.51 -7.72
N LYS A 454 -1.41 -23.36 -7.10
CA LYS A 454 -1.82 -24.13 -5.92
C LYS A 454 -2.05 -23.25 -4.70
N THR A 455 -1.20 -22.24 -4.49
CA THR A 455 -1.30 -21.32 -3.33
C THR A 455 -2.56 -20.46 -3.45
N MET A 456 -2.78 -19.85 -4.62
CA MET A 456 -3.99 -19.07 -4.93
C MET A 456 -5.26 -19.91 -4.71
N GLN A 457 -5.32 -21.11 -5.29
CA GLN A 457 -6.47 -22.00 -5.15
C GLN A 457 -6.72 -22.40 -3.69
N SER A 458 -5.65 -22.75 -2.95
CA SER A 458 -5.76 -23.18 -1.56
C SER A 458 -6.27 -22.06 -0.64
N ALA A 459 -5.87 -20.81 -0.91
CA ALA A 459 -6.33 -19.65 -0.17
C ALA A 459 -7.83 -19.39 -0.40
N GLN A 460 -8.30 -19.42 -1.65
CA GLN A 460 -9.72 -19.28 -1.97
C GLN A 460 -10.56 -20.41 -1.35
N THR A 461 -10.09 -21.66 -1.43
CA THR A 461 -10.74 -22.80 -0.78
C THR A 461 -10.85 -22.62 0.74
N LEU A 462 -9.78 -22.13 1.38
CA LEU A 462 -9.79 -21.84 2.81
C LEU A 462 -10.78 -20.71 3.13
N ALA A 463 -10.82 -19.64 2.34
CA ALA A 463 -11.77 -18.54 2.52
C ALA A 463 -13.21 -19.03 2.46
N HIS A 464 -13.57 -19.81 1.42
CA HIS A 464 -14.91 -20.40 1.30
C HIS A 464 -15.27 -21.31 2.48
N ARG A 465 -14.33 -22.14 2.95
CA ARG A 465 -14.56 -23.00 4.11
C ARG A 465 -14.83 -22.18 5.38
N LEU A 466 -14.03 -21.14 5.63
CA LEU A 466 -14.22 -20.25 6.78
C LEU A 466 -15.57 -19.52 6.69
N THR A 467 -15.92 -19.01 5.52
CA THR A 467 -17.22 -18.37 5.24
C THR A 467 -18.38 -19.32 5.56
N ASN A 468 -18.34 -20.56 5.07
CA ASN A 468 -19.40 -21.55 5.32
C ASN A 468 -19.53 -21.91 6.80
N ASN A 469 -18.41 -22.03 7.52
CA ASN A 469 -18.42 -22.27 8.96
C ASN A 469 -19.09 -21.11 9.71
N ILE A 470 -18.75 -19.86 9.38
CA ILE A 470 -19.36 -18.67 10.01
C ILE A 470 -20.85 -18.61 9.71
N ILE A 471 -21.26 -18.79 8.46
CA ILE A 471 -22.69 -18.78 8.07
C ILE A 471 -23.45 -19.87 8.82
N THR A 472 -22.87 -21.06 9.00
CA THR A 472 -23.49 -22.15 9.76
C THR A 472 -23.71 -21.76 11.21
N THR A 473 -22.69 -21.18 11.87
CA THR A 473 -22.80 -20.69 13.24
C THR A 473 -23.84 -19.56 13.37
N MET A 474 -23.80 -18.57 12.46
CA MET A 474 -24.78 -17.47 12.44
C MET A 474 -26.21 -17.97 12.22
N THR A 475 -26.40 -18.98 11.36
CA THR A 475 -27.71 -19.60 11.13
C THR A 475 -28.23 -20.27 12.39
N TYR A 476 -27.38 -21.03 13.08
CA TYR A 476 -27.73 -21.64 14.37
C TYR A 476 -28.08 -20.60 15.44
N HIS A 477 -27.26 -19.55 15.60
CA HIS A 477 -27.56 -18.45 16.53
C HIS A 477 -28.88 -17.75 16.20
N THR A 478 -29.19 -17.60 14.91
CA THR A 478 -30.46 -17.02 14.46
C THR A 478 -31.64 -17.93 14.79
N ASP A 479 -31.54 -19.24 14.54
CA ASP A 479 -32.56 -20.22 14.92
C ASP A 479 -32.81 -20.20 16.44
N MET A 480 -31.75 -20.24 17.25
CA MET A 480 -31.87 -20.18 18.71
C MET A 480 -32.48 -18.88 19.21
N LYS A 481 -32.21 -17.74 18.55
CA LYS A 481 -32.78 -16.43 18.89
C LYS A 481 -34.28 -16.35 18.59
N TYR A 482 -34.74 -17.01 17.52
CA TYR A 482 -36.13 -17.02 17.08
C TYR A 482 -36.81 -18.38 17.31
N HIS A 483 -36.30 -19.17 18.26
CA HIS A 483 -36.83 -20.49 18.57
C HIS A 483 -38.17 -20.37 19.31
N PHE A 484 -39.27 -20.72 18.63
CA PHE A 484 -40.60 -20.78 19.24
C PHE A 484 -40.78 -22.13 19.94
N SER A 485 -40.46 -22.20 21.23
CA SER A 485 -40.84 -23.35 22.05
C SER A 485 -42.37 -23.34 22.23
N SER A 486 -43.11 -23.98 21.33
CA SER A 486 -44.49 -24.33 21.63
C SER A 486 -44.44 -25.40 22.73
N THR A 487 -44.78 -25.02 23.96
CA THR A 487 -45.43 -25.98 24.86
C THR A 487 -46.66 -26.48 24.11
N GLN A 488 -46.61 -27.71 23.61
CA GLN A 488 -47.86 -28.37 23.23
C GLN A 488 -48.75 -28.43 24.47
N PRO A 489 -50.04 -28.09 24.36
CA PRO A 489 -50.98 -28.16 25.47
C PRO A 489 -51.11 -29.58 26.03
#